data_AF-A0A8H6I5D9-F1
#
_entry.id   AF-A0A8H6I5D9-F1
#
_cell.length_a   1.000
_cell.length_b   1.000
_cell.length_c   1.000
_cell.angle_alpha   90.00
_cell.angle_beta   90.00
_cell.angle_gamma   90.00
#
_symmetry.space_group_name_H-M   'P 1'
#
loop_
_entity.id
_entity.type
_entity.pdbx_description
1 polymer ?
#
loop_
_entity_poly.entity_id
_entity_poly.type
_entity_poly.pdbx_seq_one_letter_code
_entity_poly.pdbx_strand_id
1 'polypeptide(L)' 'DPVHENVVRLTQDLLLLKELIAAMKDGNFGCIEDILVELALFYCGAGVHNYANETLHLFYNL' A
#
# COMPACT_ATOMS: atom_id res chain seq x y z
N ASP A 1 9.95 -22.07 -5.27
CA ASP A 1 8.66 -22.60 -5.75
C ASP A 1 7.76 -21.39 -5.98
N PRO A 2 7.34 -21.12 -7.22
CA PRO A 2 6.56 -19.93 -7.55
C PRO A 2 5.25 -19.81 -6.75
N VAL A 3 4.64 -20.94 -6.36
CA VAL A 3 3.42 -20.91 -5.55
C VAL A 3 3.72 -20.38 -4.15
N HIS A 4 4.78 -20.91 -3.51
CA HIS A 4 5.21 -20.46 -2.19
C HIS A 4 5.56 -18.97 -2.17
N GLU A 5 6.35 -18.49 -3.15
CA GLU A 5 6.72 -17.08 -3.22
C GLU A 5 5.52 -16.16 -3.44
N ASN A 6 4.55 -16.57 -4.26
CA ASN A 6 3.34 -15.80 -4.48
C ASN A 6 2.46 -15.76 -3.23
N VAL A 7 2.39 -16.84 -2.45
CA VAL A 7 1.68 -16.86 -1.16
C VAL A 7 2.34 -15.92 -0.15
N VAL A 8 3.67 -15.86 -0.12
CA VAL A 8 4.41 -14.92 0.75
C VAL A 8 4.09 -13.48 0.37
N ARG A 9 4.18 -13.13 -0.92
CA ARG A 9 3.86 -11.77 -1.41
C ARG A 9 2.41 -11.39 -1.10
N LEU A 10 1.46 -12.28 -1.39
CA LEU A 10 0.05 -12.05 -1.07
C LEU A 10 -0.16 -11.83 0.44
N THR A 11 0.54 -12.58 1.28
CA THR A 11 0.43 -12.42 2.74
C THR A 11 0.99 -11.06 3.19
N GLN A 12 2.09 -10.60 2.59
CA GLN A 12 2.65 -9.28 2.84
C GLN A 12 1.65 -8.17 2.45
N ASP A 13 1.07 -8.26 1.26
CA ASP A 13 0.08 -7.29 0.76
C ASP A 13 -1.16 -7.20 1.67
N LEU A 14 -1.64 -8.35 2.16
CA LEU A 14 -2.77 -8.40 3.10
C LEU A 14 -2.44 -7.83 4.48
N LEU A 15 -1.20 -7.99 4.95
CA LEU A 15 -0.74 -7.39 6.20
C LEU A 15 -0.65 -5.87 6.08
N LEU A 16 -0.13 -5.37 4.96
CA LEU A 16 -0.05 -3.94 4.65
C LEU A 16 -1.44 -3.28 4.68
N LEU A 17 -2.43 -3.91 4.04
CA LEU A 17 -3.82 -3.43 4.05
C LEU A 17 -4.41 -3.41 5.47
N LYS A 18 -4.15 -4.45 6.26
CA LYS A 18 -4.62 -4.52 7.65
C LYS A 18 -4.00 -3.40 8.50
N GLU A 19 -2.72 -3.12 8.31
CA GLU A 19 -2.01 -2.05 9.01
C GLU A 19 -2.56 -0.68 8.63
N LEU A 20 -2.84 -0.44 7.35
CA LEU A 20 -3.49 0.80 6.90
C LEU A 20 -4.83 1.03 7.60
N ILE A 21 -5.67 -0.01 7.70
CA ILE A 21 -6.96 0.08 8.40
C ILE A 21 -6.77 0.40 9.89
N ALA A 22 -5.78 -0.20 10.53
CA ALA A 22 -5.45 0.08 11.93
C ALA A 22 -4.94 1.52 12.10
N ALA A 23 -4.01 1.97 11.25
CA ALA A 23 -3.45 3.31 11.28
C ALA A 23 -4.50 4.40 11.06
N MET A 24 -5.44 4.18 10.13
CA MET A 24 -6.60 5.06 9.93
C MET A 24 -7.49 5.13 11.16
N LYS A 25 -7.71 4.00 11.84
CA LYS A 25 -8.51 3.94 13.06
C LYS A 25 -7.84 4.67 14.23
N ASP A 26 -6.52 4.54 14.35
CA ASP A 26 -5.73 5.10 15.44
C ASP A 26 -5.30 6.56 15.15
N GLY A 27 -5.57 7.09 13.95
CA GLY A 27 -5.19 8.43 13.53
C GLY A 27 -3.67 8.59 13.36
N ASN A 28 -2.94 7.50 13.10
CA ASN A 28 -1.49 7.52 12.94
C ASN A 28 -1.11 7.93 11.51
N PHE A 29 -1.12 9.23 11.25
CA PHE A 29 -0.84 9.80 9.93
C PHE A 29 0.53 9.41 9.37
N GLY A 30 1.58 9.32 10.20
CA GLY A 30 2.90 8.90 9.73
C GLY A 30 2.91 7.48 9.16
N CYS A 31 2.22 6.55 9.82
CA CYS A 31 2.07 5.17 9.33
C CYS A 31 1.21 5.11 8.05
N ILE A 32 0.17 5.94 7.95
CA ILE A 32 -0.66 6.05 6.74
C ILE A 32 0.19 6.56 5.56
N GLU A 33 0.98 7.59 5.77
CA GLU A 33 1.90 8.17 4.79
C GLU A 33 2.90 7.12 4.26
N ASP A 34 3.57 6.39 5.16
CA ASP A 34 4.53 5.35 4.81
C ASP A 34 3.87 4.26 3.92
N ILE A 35 2.67 3.81 4.29
CA ILE A 35 1.95 2.77 3.55
C ILE A 35 1.45 3.28 2.18
N LEU A 36 1.02 4.53 2.08
CA LEU A 36 0.56 5.10 0.80
C LEU A 36 1.69 5.21 -0.22
N VAL A 37 2.92 5.51 0.22
CA VAL A 37 4.10 5.48 -0.66
C VAL A 37 4.33 4.07 -1.20
N GLU A 38 4.24 3.06 -0.35
CA GLU A 38 4.44 1.66 -0.75
C GLU A 38 3.35 1.18 -1.74
N LEU A 39 2.09 1.57 -1.51
CA LEU A 39 0.99 1.30 -2.44
C LEU A 39 1.16 1.99 -3.80
N ALA A 40 1.63 3.25 -3.81
CA ALA A 40 1.89 3.95 -5.06
C ALA A 40 2.96 3.24 -5.91
N LEU A 41 4.03 2.75 -5.27
CA LEU A 41 5.07 1.96 -5.93
C LEU A 41 4.53 0.61 -6.44
N PHE A 42 3.69 -0.07 -5.65
CA PHE A 42 3.03 -1.29 -6.06
C PHE A 42 2.18 -1.10 -7.33
N TYR A 43 1.32 -0.08 -7.35
CA TYR A 43 0.49 0.23 -8.53
C TYR A 43 1.34 0.62 -9.75
N CYS A 44 2.44 1.34 -9.54
CA CYS A 44 3.38 1.67 -10.60
C CYS A 44 4.02 0.39 -11.20
N GLY A 45 4.51 -0.51 -10.36
CA GLY A 45 5.07 -1.80 -10.78
C GLY A 45 4.06 -2.71 -11.48
N ALA A 46 2.79 -2.62 -11.12
CA ALA A 46 1.69 -3.34 -11.77
C ALA A 46 1.23 -2.72 -13.11
N GLY A 47 1.78 -1.56 -13.52
CA GLY A 47 1.37 -0.84 -14.73
C GLY A 47 0.03 -0.09 -14.58
N VAL A 48 -0.45 0.05 -13.34
CA VAL A 48 -1.74 0.65 -13.00
C VAL A 48 -1.52 2.12 -12.60
N HIS A 49 -1.09 2.94 -13.56
CA HIS A 49 -0.58 4.30 -13.28
C HIS A 49 -1.64 5.28 -12.77
N ASN A 50 -2.92 5.08 -13.09
CA ASN A 50 -4.00 5.92 -12.56
C ASN A 50 -4.11 5.78 -11.04
N TYR A 51 -4.09 4.55 -10.52
CA TYR A 51 -4.13 4.30 -9.08
C TYR A 51 -2.84 4.76 -8.39
N ALA A 52 -1.68 4.59 -9.04
CA ALA A 52 -0.42 5.14 -8.53
C ALA A 52 -0.49 6.68 -8.36
N ASN A 53 -0.96 7.40 -9.40
CA ASN A 53 -1.10 8.85 -9.35
C ASN A 53 -2.14 9.30 -8.32
N GLU A 54 -3.31 8.64 -8.26
CA GLU A 54 -4.34 8.97 -7.26
C GLU A 54 -3.84 8.75 -5.82
N THR A 55 -3.07 7.68 -5.60
CA THR A 55 -2.47 7.39 -4.29
C THR A 55 -1.42 8.44 -3.91
N LEU A 56 -0.57 8.86 -4.85
CA LEU A 56 0.38 9.96 -4.62
C LEU A 56 -0.34 11.28 -4.38
N HIS A 57 -1.40 11.58 -5.13
CA HIS A 57 -2.22 12.75 -4.89
C HIS A 57 -2.83 12.75 -3.49
N LEU A 58 -3.33 11.61 -3.01
CA LEU A 58 -3.80 11.47 -1.63
C LEU A 58 -2.67 11.72 -0.62
N PHE A 59 -1.51 11.10 -0.82
CA PHE A 59 -0.32 11.29 0.02
C PHE A 59 0.08 12.77 0.12
N TYR A 60 0.12 13.51 -0.99
CA TYR A 60 0.46 14.93 -1.01
C TYR A 60 -0.57 15.86 -0.34
N ASN A 61 -1.79 15.38 -0.05
CA ASN A 61 -2.90 16.19 0.49
C ASN A 61 -3.41 15.70 1.86
N LEU A 62 -2.72 14.75 2.50
CA LEU A 62 -2.95 14.37 3.89
C LEU A 62 -2.44 15.46 4.85
#